data_AF-A0AAW2QKR3-F1
#
_entry.id   AF-A0AAW2QKR3-F1
#
_cell.length_a   1.000
_cell.length_b   1.000
_cell.length_c   1.000
_cell.angle_alpha   90.00
_cell.angle_beta   90.00
_cell.angle_gamma   90.00
#
_symmetry.space_group_name_H-M   'P 1'
#
loop_
_entity.id
_entity.type
_entity.pdbx_description
1 polymer ?
#
loop_
_entity_poly.entity_id
_entity_poly.type
_entity_poly.pdbx_seq_one_letter_code
_entity_poly.pdbx_strand_id
1 'polypeptide(L)'
;MNAVHEVFRVAKAQTLIALFATVPGYWFTVLLIDVIGRFAIQIMGFFFMTVFMFALAIPYDHWTIKKNRIGFVVMYSLTFFFANFGPNATTFVVPAEIFPARLRSTCHGISAAAGKAGAIVGAFGFLYAAQPKDPSKRDVGYPAGIGVKYSLVVLGCVNALGLLFTFLVPEPKGKSLEELSGENEDDGDEPTGQAPTARTVPV
;
A
#
# COMPACT_ATOMS: atom_id res chain seq x y z
N MET A 1 -32.64 -5.18 -9.97
CA MET A 1 -31.46 -4.94 -10.84
C MET A 1 -30.77 -6.30 -11.02
N ASN A 2 -30.39 -6.71 -12.22
CA ASN A 2 -29.68 -7.98 -12.44
C ASN A 2 -28.22 -7.84 -11.96
N ALA A 3 -27.66 -8.85 -11.30
CA ALA A 3 -26.29 -8.87 -10.77
C ALA A 3 -25.24 -8.48 -11.83
N VAL A 4 -25.40 -8.94 -13.07
CA VAL A 4 -24.49 -8.58 -14.18
C VAL A 4 -24.48 -7.08 -14.44
N HIS A 5 -25.65 -6.45 -14.36
CA HIS A 5 -25.78 -5.01 -14.59
C HIS A 5 -25.19 -4.19 -13.42
N GLU A 6 -25.28 -4.70 -12.20
CA GLU A 6 -24.66 -4.11 -11.02
C GLU A 6 -23.13 -4.17 -11.11
N VAL A 7 -22.58 -5.34 -11.39
CA VAL A 7 -21.15 -5.55 -11.59
C VAL A 7 -20.62 -4.66 -12.72
N PHE A 8 -21.36 -4.54 -13.83
CA PHE A 8 -20.97 -3.64 -14.93
C PHE A 8 -20.92 -2.16 -14.51
N ARG A 9 -21.86 -1.70 -13.67
CA ARG A 9 -21.85 -0.32 -13.16
C ARG A 9 -20.68 -0.08 -12.20
N VAL A 10 -20.41 -1.03 -11.30
CA VAL A 10 -19.28 -0.97 -10.38
C VAL A 10 -17.96 -0.97 -11.16
N ALA A 11 -17.82 -1.87 -12.14
CA ALA A 11 -16.65 -1.96 -13.01
C ALA A 11 -16.41 -0.64 -13.75
N LYS A 12 -17.45 -0.04 -14.35
CA LYS A 12 -17.33 1.28 -14.99
C LYS A 12 -16.81 2.37 -14.06
N ALA A 13 -17.31 2.43 -12.83
CA ALA A 13 -16.84 3.40 -11.84
C ALA A 13 -15.36 3.13 -11.47
N GLN A 14 -14.99 1.88 -11.25
CA GLN A 14 -13.61 1.48 -10.97
C GLN A 14 -12.66 1.77 -12.14
N THR A 15 -13.09 1.59 -13.39
CA THR A 15 -12.30 1.96 -14.57
C THR A 15 -11.99 3.45 -14.61
N LEU A 16 -12.96 4.32 -14.27
CA LEU A 16 -12.72 5.77 -14.20
C LEU A 16 -11.73 6.13 -13.09
N ILE A 17 -11.89 5.56 -11.90
CA ILE A 17 -10.93 5.75 -10.80
C ILE A 17 -9.55 5.25 -11.22
N ALA A 18 -9.47 4.10 -11.88
CA ALA A 18 -8.21 3.53 -12.32
C ALA A 18 -7.49 4.45 -13.33
N LEU A 19 -8.23 4.96 -14.32
CA LEU A 19 -7.69 5.80 -15.38
C LEU A 19 -7.20 7.15 -14.88
N PHE A 20 -7.94 7.78 -13.96
CA PHE A 20 -7.68 9.16 -13.52
C PHE A 20 -6.92 9.27 -12.19
N ALA A 21 -6.87 8.21 -11.38
CA ALA A 21 -6.18 8.22 -10.10
C ALA A 21 -5.10 7.15 -10.00
N THR A 22 -5.44 5.87 -10.16
CA THR A 22 -4.49 4.78 -9.98
C THR A 22 -3.31 4.84 -10.95
N VAL A 23 -3.58 4.92 -12.26
CA VAL A 23 -2.54 4.92 -13.30
C VAL A 23 -1.64 6.16 -13.20
N PRO A 24 -2.17 7.39 -13.08
CA PRO A 24 -1.33 8.56 -12.83
C PRO A 24 -0.50 8.44 -11.55
N GLY A 25 -1.08 7.93 -10.45
CA GLY A 25 -0.37 7.74 -9.19
C GLY A 25 0.86 6.82 -9.33
N TYR A 26 0.72 5.72 -10.09
CA TYR A 26 1.87 4.86 -10.40
C TYR A 26 2.97 5.58 -11.18
N TRP A 27 2.61 6.35 -12.21
CA TRP A 27 3.60 7.12 -12.98
C TRP A 27 4.32 8.15 -12.11
N PHE A 28 3.62 8.80 -11.19
CA PHE A 28 4.25 9.70 -10.21
C PHE A 28 5.24 8.96 -9.32
N THR A 29 4.91 7.76 -8.83
CA THR A 29 5.89 6.94 -8.11
C THR A 29 7.09 6.63 -8.98
N VAL A 30 6.90 6.10 -10.18
CA VAL A 30 8.00 5.70 -11.07
C VAL A 30 8.96 6.87 -11.34
N LEU A 31 8.42 8.06 -11.59
CA LEU A 31 9.24 9.25 -11.90
C LEU A 31 9.96 9.82 -10.68
N LEU A 32 9.42 9.64 -9.47
CA LEU A 32 9.90 10.33 -8.27
C LEU A 32 10.56 9.40 -7.24
N ILE A 33 10.46 8.08 -7.37
CA ILE A 33 10.94 7.12 -6.37
C ILE A 33 12.45 7.19 -6.15
N ASP A 34 13.22 7.44 -7.20
CA ASP A 34 14.68 7.61 -7.11
C ASP A 34 15.09 9.04 -6.72
N VAL A 35 14.20 10.03 -6.89
CA VAL A 35 14.47 11.43 -6.56
C VAL A 35 14.08 11.75 -5.11
N ILE A 36 12.89 11.36 -4.68
CA ILE A 36 12.35 11.65 -3.34
C ILE A 36 12.77 10.57 -2.33
N GLY A 37 12.82 9.30 -2.74
CA GLY A 37 13.07 8.16 -1.86
C GLY A 37 11.81 7.38 -1.51
N ARG A 38 11.98 6.13 -1.11
CA ARG A 38 10.88 5.17 -0.90
C ARG A 38 10.14 5.50 0.40
N PHE A 39 10.88 5.83 1.45
CA PHE A 39 10.33 6.14 2.76
C PHE A 39 9.48 7.40 2.71
N ALA A 40 10.01 8.47 2.12
CA ALA A 40 9.30 9.75 2.01
C ALA A 40 8.01 9.63 1.18
N ILE A 41 8.04 8.89 0.07
CA ILE A 41 6.82 8.60 -0.72
C ILE A 41 5.82 7.78 0.09
N GLN A 42 6.26 6.79 0.85
CA GLN A 42 5.38 5.95 1.67
C GLN A 42 4.70 6.76 2.79
N ILE A 43 5.45 7.61 3.50
CA ILE A 43 4.92 8.53 4.52
C ILE A 43 3.88 9.46 3.92
N MET A 44 4.21 10.11 2.81
CA MET A 44 3.32 11.04 2.12
C MET A 44 2.02 10.35 1.65
N GLY A 45 2.13 9.17 1.06
CA GLY A 45 0.98 8.37 0.62
C GLY A 45 0.05 8.01 1.77
N PHE A 46 0.58 7.38 2.84
CA PHE A 46 -0.25 7.04 4.02
C PHE A 46 -0.86 8.27 4.68
N PHE A 47 -0.14 9.39 4.76
CA PHE A 47 -0.66 10.63 5.32
C PHE A 47 -1.86 11.15 4.53
N PHE A 48 -1.73 11.33 3.21
CA PHE A 48 -2.83 11.84 2.40
C PHE A 48 -4.01 10.85 2.32
N MET A 49 -3.74 9.55 2.25
CA MET A 49 -4.80 8.53 2.36
C MET A 49 -5.58 8.63 3.67
N THR A 50 -4.89 8.89 4.79
CA THR A 50 -5.51 9.09 6.11
C THR A 50 -6.40 10.34 6.11
N VAL A 51 -5.87 11.46 5.61
CA VAL A 51 -6.61 12.74 5.52
C VAL A 51 -7.87 12.57 4.68
N PHE A 52 -7.78 11.98 3.49
CA PHE A 52 -8.94 11.80 2.62
C PHE A 52 -9.96 10.81 3.19
N MET A 53 -9.52 9.73 3.85
CA MET A 53 -10.45 8.83 4.52
C MET A 53 -11.23 9.49 5.64
N PHE A 54 -10.58 10.30 6.48
CA PHE A 54 -11.30 11.06 7.51
C PHE A 54 -12.16 12.18 6.92
N ALA A 55 -11.73 12.84 5.85
CA ALA A 55 -12.54 13.83 5.13
C ALA A 55 -13.80 13.22 4.49
N LEU A 56 -13.76 11.93 4.12
CA LEU A 56 -14.92 11.18 3.65
C LEU A 56 -15.81 10.70 4.82
N ALA A 57 -15.20 10.31 5.94
CA ALA A 57 -15.90 9.69 7.06
C ALA A 57 -16.58 10.70 8.01
N ILE A 58 -15.94 11.83 8.33
CA ILE A 58 -16.45 12.80 9.31
C ILE A 58 -17.75 13.46 8.80
N PRO A 59 -17.74 14.14 7.64
CA PRO A 59 -18.95 14.71 7.02
C PRO A 59 -19.66 13.69 6.10
N TYR A 60 -19.70 12.41 6.47
CA TYR A 60 -20.28 11.35 5.61
C TYR A 60 -21.70 11.71 5.13
N ASP A 61 -22.56 12.21 6.02
CA ASP A 61 -23.93 12.57 5.69
C ASP A 61 -24.01 13.70 4.64
N HIS A 62 -23.07 14.65 4.66
CA HIS A 62 -22.96 15.71 3.65
C HIS A 62 -22.66 15.14 2.26
N TRP A 63 -21.85 14.10 2.18
CA TRP A 63 -21.49 13.44 0.92
C TRP A 63 -22.61 12.59 0.34
N THR A 64 -23.50 12.05 1.18
CA THR A 64 -24.62 11.21 0.71
C THR A 64 -25.69 12.00 -0.07
N ILE A 65 -25.72 13.33 0.09
CA ILE A 65 -26.61 14.24 -0.63
C ILE A 65 -26.29 14.20 -2.13
N LYS A 66 -27.33 14.07 -2.98
CA LYS A 66 -27.17 13.94 -4.44
C LYS A 66 -26.25 14.99 -5.08
N LYS A 67 -26.30 16.24 -4.60
CA LYS A 67 -25.49 17.37 -5.10
C LYS A 67 -23.98 17.17 -4.88
N ASN A 68 -23.59 16.46 -3.82
CA ASN A 68 -22.20 16.38 -3.38
C ASN A 68 -21.51 15.05 -3.75
N ARG A 69 -22.23 14.13 -4.39
CA ARG A 69 -21.71 12.80 -4.78
C ARG A 69 -20.47 12.87 -5.66
N ILE A 70 -20.37 13.88 -6.52
CA ILE A 70 -19.17 14.08 -7.36
C ILE A 70 -17.95 14.36 -6.48
N GLY A 71 -18.09 15.21 -5.47
CA GLY A 71 -16.99 15.50 -4.54
C GLY A 71 -16.58 14.27 -3.71
N PHE A 72 -17.53 13.41 -3.34
CA PHE A 72 -17.21 12.12 -2.70
C PHE A 72 -16.33 11.26 -3.62
N VAL A 73 -16.71 11.13 -4.90
CA VAL A 73 -15.95 10.36 -5.89
C VAL A 73 -14.57 10.96 -6.12
N VAL A 74 -14.42 12.29 -6.12
CA VAL A 74 -13.12 12.96 -6.24
C VAL A 74 -12.23 12.65 -5.03
N MET A 75 -12.73 12.84 -3.81
CA MET A 75 -11.96 12.54 -2.58
C MET A 75 -11.59 11.05 -2.49
N TYR A 76 -12.53 10.18 -2.87
CA TYR A 76 -12.27 8.73 -2.94
C TYR A 76 -11.21 8.39 -3.98
N SER A 77 -11.29 9.00 -5.19
CA SER A 77 -10.28 8.87 -6.23
C SER A 77 -8.91 9.36 -5.77
N LEU A 78 -8.83 10.49 -5.06
CA LEU A 78 -7.57 10.99 -4.51
C LEU A 78 -6.93 9.99 -3.54
N THR A 79 -7.74 9.26 -2.77
CA THR A 79 -7.22 8.17 -1.92
C THR A 79 -6.53 7.09 -2.76
N PHE A 80 -7.10 6.69 -3.91
CA PHE A 80 -6.43 5.77 -4.83
C PHE A 80 -5.18 6.37 -5.45
N PHE A 81 -5.20 7.66 -5.83
CA PHE A 81 -4.03 8.32 -6.37
C PHE A 81 -2.86 8.24 -5.39
N PHE A 82 -3.04 8.63 -4.13
CA PHE A 82 -1.99 8.59 -3.10
C PHE A 82 -1.68 7.18 -2.59
N ALA A 83 -2.60 6.23 -2.71
CA ALA A 83 -2.28 4.82 -2.49
C ALA A 83 -1.23 4.33 -3.49
N ASN A 84 -1.36 4.73 -4.76
CA ASN A 84 -0.45 4.31 -5.84
C ASN A 84 0.78 5.22 -5.95
N PHE A 85 0.64 6.51 -5.65
CA PHE A 85 1.73 7.43 -5.37
C PHE A 85 2.14 7.36 -3.89
N GLY A 86 2.59 6.19 -3.46
CA GLY A 86 2.72 5.90 -2.04
C GLY A 86 2.86 4.41 -1.74
N PRO A 87 2.16 3.91 -0.70
CA PRO A 87 2.42 2.61 -0.10
C PRO A 87 2.16 1.43 -1.02
N ASN A 88 1.25 1.51 -2.00
CA ASN A 88 1.02 0.38 -2.91
C ASN A 88 2.32 0.00 -3.63
N ALA A 89 2.99 0.97 -4.26
CA ALA A 89 4.23 0.69 -4.97
C ALA A 89 5.42 0.48 -4.02
N THR A 90 5.58 1.34 -3.00
CA THR A 90 6.76 1.28 -2.13
C THR A 90 6.80 -0.01 -1.30
N THR A 91 5.65 -0.53 -0.84
CA THR A 91 5.62 -1.79 -0.06
C THR A 91 5.99 -3.03 -0.87
N PHE A 92 5.94 -2.98 -2.21
CA PHE A 92 6.50 -4.03 -3.06
C PHE A 92 8.00 -3.88 -3.29
N VAL A 93 8.46 -2.63 -3.48
CA VAL A 93 9.86 -2.31 -3.81
C VAL A 93 10.76 -2.47 -2.58
N VAL A 94 10.36 -1.92 -1.43
CA VAL A 94 11.15 -1.84 -0.19
C VAL A 94 11.66 -3.22 0.29
N PRO A 95 10.82 -4.29 0.39
CA PRO A 95 11.31 -5.62 0.74
C PRO A 95 12.35 -6.19 -0.24
N ALA A 96 12.26 -5.86 -1.52
CA ALA A 96 13.22 -6.34 -2.52
C ALA A 96 14.58 -5.64 -2.38
N GLU A 97 14.59 -4.41 -1.86
CA GLU A 97 15.79 -3.58 -1.68
C GLU A 97 16.45 -3.73 -0.30
N ILE A 98 15.70 -4.02 0.76
CA ILE A 98 16.24 -4.07 2.13
C ILE A 98 16.70 -5.47 2.53
N PHE A 99 16.08 -6.54 2.01
CA PHE A 99 16.43 -7.88 2.46
C PHE A 99 17.75 -8.38 1.84
N PRO A 100 18.65 -8.98 2.66
CA PRO A 100 19.91 -9.57 2.20
C PRO A 100 19.69 -10.54 1.04
N ALA A 101 20.63 -10.57 0.09
CA ALA A 101 20.48 -11.39 -1.13
C ALA A 101 20.19 -12.86 -0.79
N ARG A 102 20.88 -13.40 0.22
CA ARG A 102 20.73 -14.79 0.69
C ARG A 102 19.34 -15.13 1.24
N LEU A 103 18.61 -14.16 1.80
CA LEU A 103 17.28 -14.36 2.41
C LEU A 103 16.12 -13.68 1.66
N ARG A 104 16.43 -12.90 0.62
CA ARG A 104 15.48 -12.01 -0.06
C ARG A 104 14.20 -12.72 -0.48
N SER A 105 14.32 -13.89 -1.12
CA SER A 105 13.16 -14.64 -1.61
C SER A 105 12.20 -15.01 -0.47
N THR A 106 12.73 -15.53 0.65
CA THR A 106 11.93 -15.94 1.81
C THR A 106 11.28 -14.74 2.49
N CYS A 107 12.06 -13.70 2.79
CA CYS A 107 11.56 -12.51 3.49
C CYS A 107 10.58 -11.71 2.63
N HIS A 108 10.83 -11.58 1.33
CA HIS A 108 9.90 -10.99 0.37
C HIS A 108 8.62 -11.82 0.26
N GLY A 109 8.74 -13.15 0.20
CA GLY A 109 7.61 -14.07 0.17
C GLY A 109 6.70 -13.94 1.40
N ILE A 110 7.29 -13.88 2.60
CA ILE A 110 6.54 -13.65 3.85
C ILE A 110 5.84 -12.29 3.82
N SER A 111 6.55 -11.24 3.38
CA SER A 111 5.99 -9.88 3.27
C SER A 111 4.80 -9.84 2.30
N ALA A 112 4.93 -10.48 1.13
CA ALA A 112 3.86 -10.59 0.14
C ALA A 112 2.67 -11.42 0.67
N ALA A 113 2.92 -12.51 1.39
CA ALA A 113 1.87 -13.32 2.02
C ALA A 113 1.11 -12.50 3.09
N ALA A 114 1.80 -11.74 3.92
CA ALA A 114 1.18 -10.85 4.90
C ALA A 114 0.31 -9.78 4.23
N GLY A 115 0.79 -9.18 3.14
CA GLY A 115 0.01 -8.23 2.34
C GLY A 115 -1.27 -8.85 1.77
N LYS A 116 -1.20 -10.08 1.23
CA LYS A 116 -2.37 -10.82 0.74
C LYS A 116 -3.34 -11.18 1.86
N ALA A 117 -2.85 -11.61 3.02
CA ALA A 117 -3.69 -11.88 4.18
C ALA A 117 -4.44 -10.61 4.63
N GLY A 118 -3.74 -9.47 4.68
CA GLY A 118 -4.35 -8.16 4.93
C GLY A 118 -5.42 -7.78 3.91
N ALA A 119 -5.19 -8.06 2.63
CA ALA A 119 -6.18 -7.81 1.57
C ALA A 119 -7.45 -8.66 1.74
N ILE A 120 -7.32 -9.93 2.13
CA ILE A 120 -8.46 -10.81 2.44
C ILE A 120 -9.26 -10.26 3.63
N VAL A 121 -8.57 -9.92 4.72
CA VAL A 121 -9.19 -9.33 5.91
C VAL A 121 -9.88 -8.01 5.56
N GLY A 122 -9.26 -7.16 4.75
CA GLY A 122 -9.85 -5.90 4.30
C GLY A 122 -11.07 -6.09 3.42
N ALA A 123 -11.02 -6.98 2.42
CA ALA A 123 -12.10 -7.21 1.47
C ALA A 123 -13.35 -7.77 2.16
N PHE A 124 -13.20 -8.86 2.93
CA PHE A 124 -14.32 -9.44 3.67
C PHE A 124 -14.70 -8.60 4.89
N GLY A 125 -13.72 -8.14 5.66
CA GLY A 125 -13.95 -7.34 6.86
C GLY A 125 -14.72 -6.06 6.54
N PHE A 126 -14.36 -5.32 5.48
CA PHE A 126 -15.12 -4.16 5.05
C PHE A 126 -16.53 -4.53 4.59
N LEU A 127 -16.68 -5.60 3.81
CA LEU A 127 -17.98 -6.07 3.32
C LEU A 127 -18.96 -6.36 4.47
N TYR A 128 -18.51 -7.00 5.54
CA TYR A 128 -19.32 -7.24 6.75
C TYR A 128 -19.50 -5.98 7.60
N ALA A 129 -18.43 -5.19 7.79
CA ALA A 129 -18.47 -4.00 8.66
C ALA A 129 -19.33 -2.88 8.08
N ALA A 130 -19.32 -2.67 6.76
CA ALA A 130 -20.03 -1.60 6.09
C ALA A 130 -21.56 -1.76 6.09
N GLN A 131 -22.06 -2.93 6.48
CA GLN A 131 -23.49 -3.23 6.52
C GLN A 131 -24.24 -2.31 7.50
N PRO A 132 -25.42 -1.79 7.13
CA PRO A 132 -26.24 -0.98 8.02
C PRO A 132 -26.71 -1.75 9.26
N LYS A 133 -26.78 -1.04 10.40
CA LYS A 133 -27.38 -1.55 11.64
C LYS A 133 -28.87 -1.82 11.45
N ASP A 134 -29.56 -0.94 10.72
CA ASP A 134 -30.97 -1.06 10.37
C ASP A 134 -31.21 -2.31 9.49
N PRO A 135 -31.99 -3.30 9.96
CA PRO A 135 -32.29 -4.51 9.19
C PRO A 135 -32.95 -4.24 7.84
N SER A 136 -33.70 -3.14 7.70
CA SER A 136 -34.46 -2.83 6.48
C SER A 136 -33.58 -2.34 5.31
N LYS A 137 -32.35 -1.91 5.60
CA LYS A 137 -31.40 -1.35 4.63
C LYS A 137 -30.19 -2.25 4.39
N ARG A 138 -30.21 -3.45 4.97
CA ARG A 138 -29.11 -4.40 4.96
C ARG A 138 -29.20 -5.32 3.75
N ASP A 139 -28.04 -5.71 3.23
CA ASP A 139 -27.99 -6.73 2.18
C ASP A 139 -28.44 -8.09 2.73
N VAL A 140 -29.19 -8.82 1.91
CA VAL A 140 -29.76 -10.12 2.30
C VAL A 140 -28.64 -11.11 2.63
N GLY A 141 -28.72 -11.73 3.80
CA GLY A 141 -27.75 -12.74 4.27
C GLY A 141 -26.59 -12.18 5.11
N TYR A 142 -26.50 -10.86 5.32
CA TYR A 142 -25.45 -10.28 6.15
C TYR A 142 -25.92 -9.97 7.60
N PRO A 143 -25.02 -10.13 8.60
CA PRO A 143 -25.26 -9.66 9.96
C PRO A 143 -25.19 -8.12 10.07
N ALA A 144 -25.62 -7.57 11.21
CA ALA A 144 -25.52 -6.14 11.47
C ALA A 144 -24.06 -5.69 11.53
N GLY A 145 -23.70 -4.74 10.66
CA GLY A 145 -22.39 -4.10 10.66
C GLY A 145 -22.35 -2.81 11.48
N ILE A 146 -21.21 -2.14 11.42
CA ILE A 146 -21.01 -0.81 12.01
C ILE A 146 -21.46 0.32 11.07
N GLY A 147 -21.65 0.03 9.78
CA GLY A 147 -22.07 0.95 8.74
C GLY A 147 -20.91 1.65 8.04
N VAL A 148 -21.12 2.05 6.78
CA VAL A 148 -20.10 2.65 5.90
C VAL A 148 -19.30 3.77 6.55
N LYS A 149 -19.96 4.70 7.26
CA LYS A 149 -19.28 5.81 7.95
C LYS A 149 -18.19 5.32 8.91
N TYR A 150 -18.53 4.39 9.80
CA TYR A 150 -17.59 3.87 10.78
C TYR A 150 -16.56 2.94 10.14
N SER A 151 -16.92 2.21 9.08
CA SER A 151 -15.96 1.45 8.29
C SER A 151 -14.90 2.35 7.64
N LEU A 152 -15.28 3.52 7.12
CA LEU A 152 -14.33 4.51 6.58
C LEU A 152 -13.42 5.08 7.67
N VAL A 153 -13.94 5.31 8.90
CA VAL A 153 -13.11 5.70 10.05
C VAL A 153 -12.07 4.62 10.36
N VAL A 154 -12.48 3.34 10.40
CA VAL A 154 -11.56 2.21 10.64
C VAL A 154 -10.48 2.15 9.56
N LEU A 155 -10.83 2.32 8.29
CA LEU A 155 -9.84 2.37 7.20
C LEU A 155 -8.88 3.56 7.37
N GLY A 156 -9.38 4.73 7.77
CA GLY A 156 -8.55 5.88 8.11
C GLY A 156 -7.56 5.60 9.25
N CYS A 157 -8.02 4.93 10.31
CA CYS A 157 -7.15 4.49 11.41
C CYS A 157 -6.10 3.48 10.95
N VAL A 158 -6.44 2.52 10.09
CA VAL A 158 -5.48 1.56 9.53
C VAL A 158 -4.42 2.26 8.68
N ASN A 159 -4.81 3.26 7.88
CA ASN A 159 -3.86 4.09 7.13
C ASN A 159 -2.92 4.86 8.07
N ALA A 160 -3.45 5.41 9.16
CA ALA A 160 -2.65 6.10 10.16
C ALA A 160 -1.68 5.15 10.88
N LEU A 161 -2.08 3.91 11.17
CA LEU A 161 -1.17 2.89 11.68
C LEU A 161 -0.08 2.56 10.66
N GLY A 162 -0.42 2.44 9.38
CA GLY A 162 0.55 2.27 8.30
C GLY A 162 1.57 3.41 8.23
N LEU A 163 1.13 4.65 8.43
CA LEU A 163 2.00 5.81 8.56
C LEU A 163 2.99 5.64 9.73
N LEU A 164 2.50 5.24 10.91
CA LEU A 164 3.33 5.03 12.10
C LEU A 164 4.34 3.89 11.91
N PHE A 165 3.91 2.77 11.35
CA PHE A 165 4.80 1.63 11.06
C PHE A 165 5.82 1.94 9.97
N THR A 166 5.53 2.88 9.08
CA THR A 166 6.51 3.31 8.07
C THR A 166 7.76 3.87 8.71
N PHE A 167 7.69 4.53 9.88
CA PHE A 167 8.88 5.00 10.61
C PHE A 167 9.84 3.89 11.06
N LEU A 168 9.39 2.62 11.08
CA LEU A 168 10.25 1.47 11.37
C LEU A 168 10.98 0.95 10.12
N VAL A 169 10.63 1.44 8.93
CA VAL A 169 11.23 1.01 7.66
C VAL A 169 12.46 1.88 7.38
N PRO A 170 13.67 1.29 7.21
CA PRO A 170 14.84 2.07 6.83
C PRO A 170 14.73 2.55 5.38
N GLU A 171 15.25 3.74 5.07
CA GLU A 171 15.29 4.26 3.70
C GLU A 171 16.41 3.56 2.89
N PRO A 172 16.07 2.83 1.80
CA PRO A 172 17.05 2.13 0.98
C PRO A 172 17.74 3.02 -0.07
N LYS A 173 17.25 4.25 -0.29
CA LYS A 173 17.76 5.14 -1.36
C LYS A 173 19.28 5.36 -1.27
N GLY A 174 19.97 5.06 -2.38
CA GLY A 174 21.38 5.41 -2.59
C GLY A 174 22.39 4.48 -1.92
N LYS A 175 21.94 3.36 -1.34
CA LYS A 175 22.79 2.31 -0.78
C LYS A 175 22.81 1.09 -1.67
N SER A 176 23.95 0.41 -1.76
CA SER A 176 24.00 -0.89 -2.43
C SER A 176 23.24 -1.94 -1.59
N LEU A 177 22.84 -3.05 -2.23
CA LEU A 177 22.18 -4.15 -1.54
C LEU A 177 23.07 -4.76 -0.44
N GLU A 178 24.39 -4.78 -0.68
CA GLU A 178 25.42 -5.32 0.21
C GLU A 178 25.66 -4.38 1.42
N GLU A 179 25.56 -3.07 1.21
CA GLU A 179 25.63 -2.06 2.28
C GLU A 179 24.38 -2.07 3.17
N LEU A 180 23.20 -2.36 2.60
CA LEU A 180 21.96 -2.49 3.36
C LEU A 180 21.88 -3.81 4.12
N SER A 181 22.46 -4.89 3.58
CA SER A 181 22.47 -6.22 4.17
C SER A 181 23.57 -6.44 5.21
N GLY A 182 24.60 -5.57 5.22
CA GLY A 182 25.80 -5.74 6.04
C GLY A 182 26.72 -6.86 5.53
N GLU A 183 26.50 -7.36 4.30
CA GLU A 183 27.35 -8.42 3.71
C GLU A 183 28.81 -7.96 3.50
N ASN A 184 29.06 -6.64 3.43
CA ASN A 184 30.43 -6.09 3.37
C ASN A 184 31.20 -6.17 4.71
N GLU A 185 30.52 -6.37 5.83
CA GLU A 185 31.18 -6.45 7.16
C GLU A 185 31.56 -7.90 7.52
N ASP A 186 30.84 -8.90 7.01
CA ASP A 186 31.11 -10.33 7.25
C ASP A 186 32.38 -10.84 6.53
N ASP A 187 32.79 -10.18 5.43
CA ASP A 187 34.01 -10.52 4.67
C ASP A 187 35.28 -9.81 5.21
N GLY A 188 35.15 -8.94 6.22
CA GLY A 188 36.23 -8.10 6.74
C GLY A 188 37.12 -8.72 7.83
N ASP A 189 36.77 -9.90 8.33
CA ASP A 189 37.43 -10.54 9.49
C ASP A 189 38.29 -11.77 9.13
N GLU A 190 38.59 -12.00 7.84
CA GLU A 190 39.70 -12.88 7.48
C GLU A 190 41.03 -12.10 7.60
N PRO A 191 41.99 -12.54 8.45
CA PRO A 191 43.29 -11.90 8.52
C PRO A 191 44.01 -12.10 7.18
N THR A 192 44.05 -11.03 6.39
CA THR A 192 44.83 -10.92 5.15
C THR A 192 46.32 -11.03 5.48
N GLY A 193 46.77 -12.28 5.56
CA GLY A 193 48.13 -12.64 5.91
C GLY A 193 48.62 -13.83 5.11
N GLN A 194 48.68 -13.72 3.77
CA GLN A 194 49.70 -14.43 2.99
C GLN A 194 49.93 -13.82 1.59
N ALA A 195 51.21 -13.70 1.28
CA ALA A 195 51.86 -12.94 0.21
C ALA A 195 51.54 -13.41 -1.23
N PRO A 196 51.83 -12.58 -2.27
CA PRO A 196 51.51 -12.91 -3.66
C PRO A 196 52.49 -13.96 -4.20
N THR A 197 52.05 -15.22 -4.31
CA THR A 197 52.78 -16.23 -5.08
C THR A 197 52.39 -16.13 -6.55
N ALA A 198 53.28 -15.51 -7.32
CA ALA A 198 53.34 -15.69 -8.77
C ALA A 198 53.49 -17.19 -9.10
N ARG A 199 52.64 -17.73 -9.99
CA ARG A 199 52.98 -18.73 -11.03
C ARG A 199 51.76 -19.19 -11.85
N THR A 200 51.73 -18.74 -13.11
CA THR A 200 51.47 -19.49 -14.37
C THR A 200 50.23 -20.39 -14.52
N VAL A 201 49.36 -20.02 -15.47
CA VAL A 201 48.58 -20.93 -16.37
C VAL A 201 49.56 -21.79 -17.20
N PRO A 202 49.26 -23.02 -17.69
CA PRO A 202 48.11 -23.43 -18.55
C PRO A 202 47.47 -24.79 -18.11
N VAL A 203 46.36 -25.35 -18.63
CA VAL A 203 45.73 -25.46 -19.97
C VAL A 203 44.21 -25.44 -19.81
#